data_AF-A0A015L3G4-F1
#
_entry.id   AF-A0A015L3G4-F1
#
_cell.length_a   1.000
_cell.length_b   1.000
_cell.length_c   1.000
_cell.angle_alpha   90.00
_cell.angle_beta   90.00
_cell.angle_gamma   90.00
#
_symmetry.space_group_name_H-M   'P 1'
#
loop_
_entity.id
_entity.type
_entity.pdbx_description
1 polymer ?
#
loop_
_entity_poly.entity_id
_entity_poly.type
_entity_poly.pdbx_seq_one_letter_code
_entity_poly.pdbx_strand_id
1 'polypeptide(L)'
;MDVLQAIRYIIPSWNEVTVETIRNCWNHTGILPDNEYDETDNEDDDQMIDELSRTIQALNLPNVMRVKEFLNIPEEDITYEIFEDDQIIMELIDIFKNSYENTEDLDKINDNDEIVTISTNIALKSLETVNMFLLQQENTEEYIKLIGKIEKFIRKKQVHMMQQTTIDRYFN
;
A
#
# COMPACT_ATOMS: atom_id res chain seq x y z
N MET A 1 0.00 18.02 16.05
CA MET A 1 0.56 17.03 15.10
C MET A 1 -0.50 16.83 14.04
N ASP A 2 -0.21 17.19 12.80
CA ASP A 2 -1.10 16.93 11.67
C ASP A 2 -0.69 15.63 10.97
N VAL A 3 -1.57 15.10 10.10
CA VAL A 3 -1.36 13.83 9.40
C VAL A 3 -0.09 13.88 8.53
N LEU A 4 0.21 15.03 7.92
CA LEU A 4 1.38 15.20 7.07
C LEU A 4 2.69 15.11 7.87
N GLN A 5 2.73 15.69 9.07
CA GLN A 5 3.86 15.59 9.99
C GLN A 5 4.03 14.15 10.49
N ALA A 6 2.94 13.43 10.77
CA ALA A 6 3.01 12.03 11.15
C ALA A 6 3.63 11.16 10.05
N ILE A 7 3.17 11.32 8.80
CA ILE A 7 3.74 10.60 7.65
C ILE A 7 5.24 10.92 7.49
N ARG A 8 5.63 12.19 7.62
CA ARG A 8 7.03 12.62 7.50
C ARG A 8 7.95 12.03 8.58
N TYR A 9 7.43 11.72 9.76
CA TYR A 9 8.21 11.06 10.82
C TYR A 9 8.27 9.54 10.62
N ILE A 10 7.20 8.92 10.15
CA ILE A 10 7.14 7.46 9.96
C ILE A 10 8.12 7.01 8.88
N ILE A 11 8.24 7.75 7.76
CA ILE A 11 9.11 7.39 6.63
C ILE A 11 10.59 7.16 7.06
N PRO A 12 11.28 8.10 7.72
CA PRO A 12 12.66 7.87 8.15
C PRO A 12 12.75 6.85 9.29
N SER A 13 11.75 6.79 10.17
CA SER A 13 11.73 5.84 11.30
C SER A 13 11.73 4.38 10.81
N TRP A 14 11.04 4.09 9.69
CA TRP A 14 11.05 2.75 9.11
C TRP A 14 12.44 2.30 8.63
N ASN A 15 13.30 3.23 8.20
CA ASN A 15 14.68 2.91 7.81
C ASN A 15 15.56 2.52 9.01
N GLU A 16 15.14 2.85 10.23
CA GLU A 16 15.85 2.49 11.47
C GLU A 16 15.38 1.12 12.01
N VAL A 17 14.25 0.60 11.53
CA VAL A 17 13.73 -0.71 11.93
C VAL A 17 14.57 -1.80 11.27
N THR A 18 15.26 -2.59 12.09
CA THR A 18 16.07 -3.71 11.59
C THR A 18 15.23 -4.98 11.43
N VAL A 19 15.69 -5.91 10.59
CA VAL A 19 15.10 -7.26 10.47
C VAL A 19 15.04 -7.96 11.82
N GLU A 20 16.04 -7.74 12.67
CA GLU A 20 16.10 -8.29 14.03
C GLU A 20 15.02 -7.70 14.94
N THR A 21 14.75 -6.39 14.81
CA THR A 21 13.62 -5.74 15.50
C THR A 21 12.30 -6.38 15.10
N ILE A 22 12.06 -6.59 13.80
CA ILE A 22 10.83 -7.21 13.29
C ILE A 22 10.70 -8.65 13.82
N ARG A 23 11.77 -9.45 13.71
CA ARG A 23 11.80 -10.83 14.22
C ARG A 23 11.48 -10.90 15.71
N ASN A 24 12.12 -10.05 16.51
CA ASN A 24 11.88 -10.02 17.95
C ASN A 24 10.48 -9.54 18.31
N CYS A 25 9.90 -8.61 17.54
CA CYS A 25 8.49 -8.24 17.68
C CYS A 25 7.57 -9.45 17.46
N TRP A 26 7.77 -10.21 16.38
CA TRP A 26 6.97 -11.41 16.10
C TRP A 26 7.16 -12.52 17.13
N ASN A 27 8.37 -12.70 17.66
CA ASN A 27 8.61 -13.64 18.76
C ASN A 27 7.90 -13.16 20.05
N HIS A 28 7.91 -11.86 20.34
CA HIS A 28 7.26 -11.31 21.54
C HIS A 28 5.74 -11.35 21.50
N THR A 29 5.13 -11.36 20.31
CA THR A 29 3.66 -11.45 20.20
C THR A 29 3.15 -12.88 20.45
N GLY A 30 4.01 -13.90 20.43
CA GLY A 30 3.61 -15.30 20.55
C GLY A 30 2.77 -15.80 19.37
N ILE A 31 2.79 -15.09 18.24
CA ILE A 31 2.06 -15.47 17.01
C ILE A 31 2.87 -16.50 16.20
N LEU A 32 4.21 -16.38 16.24
CA LEU A 32 5.06 -17.40 15.66
C LEU A 32 5.09 -18.61 16.58
N PRO A 33 4.96 -19.83 16.05
CA PRO A 33 5.23 -21.02 16.84
C PRO A 33 6.66 -20.91 17.36
N ASP A 34 6.83 -21.09 18.67
CA ASP A 34 8.16 -21.29 19.24
C ASP A 34 8.79 -22.44 18.46
N ASN A 35 9.99 -22.24 17.93
CA ASN A 35 10.70 -23.20 17.06
C ASN A 35 10.89 -24.56 17.74
N GLU A 36 9.83 -25.35 17.75
CA GLU A 36 9.76 -26.78 17.91
C GLU A 36 8.71 -27.19 16.88
N TYR A 37 9.16 -27.91 15.86
CA TYR A 37 8.27 -28.68 15.01
C TYR A 37 7.57 -29.69 15.91
N ASP A 38 6.52 -29.27 16.61
CA ASP A 38 5.58 -30.18 17.23
C ASP A 38 4.62 -30.62 16.12
N GLU A 39 5.13 -31.48 15.23
CA GLU A 39 4.33 -32.29 14.32
C GLU A 39 3.51 -33.36 15.09
N THR A 40 3.27 -33.17 16.39
CA THR A 40 2.53 -34.06 17.28
C THR A 40 1.05 -33.70 17.40
N ASP A 41 0.61 -32.54 16.92
CA ASP A 41 -0.77 -32.06 17.16
C ASP A 41 -1.88 -32.86 16.42
N ASN A 42 -1.56 -33.77 15.51
CA ASN A 42 -2.59 -34.52 14.79
C ASN A 42 -3.10 -35.78 15.54
N GLU A 43 -2.30 -36.41 16.40
CA GLU A 43 -2.74 -37.61 17.13
C GLU A 43 -3.61 -37.29 18.34
N ASP A 44 -3.34 -36.16 19.01
CA ASP A 44 -4.10 -35.73 20.18
C ASP A 44 -5.52 -35.23 19.82
N ASP A 45 -5.68 -34.61 18.64
CA ASP A 45 -6.97 -34.10 18.16
C ASP A 45 -7.99 -35.22 17.86
N ASP A 46 -7.57 -36.30 17.19
CA ASP A 46 -8.46 -37.43 16.91
C ASP A 46 -8.87 -38.17 18.20
N GLN A 47 -7.97 -38.25 19.18
CA GLN A 47 -8.28 -38.81 20.49
C GLN A 47 -9.30 -37.95 21.26
N MET A 48 -9.15 -36.62 21.21
CA MET A 48 -10.08 -35.67 21.82
C MET A 48 -11.47 -35.74 21.17
N ILE A 49 -11.55 -35.83 19.84
CA ILE A 49 -12.82 -35.96 19.11
C ILE A 49 -13.54 -37.27 19.47
N ASP A 50 -12.79 -38.36 19.64
CA ASP A 50 -13.33 -39.65 20.06
C ASP A 50 -13.90 -39.59 21.49
N GLU A 51 -13.22 -38.91 22.41
CA GLU A 51 -13.70 -38.70 23.78
C GLU A 51 -14.99 -37.86 23.81
N LEU A 52 -15.02 -36.75 23.07
CA LEU A 52 -16.21 -35.91 22.90
C LEU A 52 -17.38 -36.71 22.29
N SER A 53 -17.10 -37.56 21.32
CA SER A 53 -18.12 -38.40 20.68
C SER A 53 -18.73 -39.39 21.69
N ARG A 54 -17.90 -40.02 22.53
CA ARG A 54 -18.37 -40.96 23.57
C ARG A 54 -19.17 -40.26 24.66
N THR A 55 -18.73 -39.09 25.11
CA THR A 55 -19.43 -38.32 26.16
C THR A 55 -20.79 -37.81 25.69
N ILE A 56 -20.89 -37.32 24.45
CA ILE A 56 -22.16 -36.87 23.86
C ILE A 56 -23.11 -38.06 23.64
N GLN A 57 -22.61 -39.22 23.21
CA GLN A 57 -23.42 -40.45 23.11
C GLN A 57 -23.99 -40.86 24.48
N ALA A 58 -23.20 -40.72 25.56
CA ALA A 58 -23.64 -41.05 26.91
C ALA A 58 -24.78 -40.15 27.43
N LEU A 59 -24.92 -38.93 26.89
CA LEU A 59 -26.03 -38.02 27.23
C LEU A 59 -27.37 -38.44 26.61
N ASN A 60 -27.37 -39.38 25.66
CA ASN A 60 -28.56 -39.96 25.03
C ASN A 60 -29.59 -38.93 24.54
N LEU A 61 -29.09 -37.85 23.94
CA LEU A 61 -29.93 -36.76 23.44
C LEU A 61 -30.65 -37.19 22.15
N PRO A 62 -31.88 -36.72 21.89
CA PRO A 62 -32.53 -36.92 20.61
C PRO A 62 -31.84 -36.09 19.52
N ASN A 63 -31.61 -36.68 18.35
CA ASN A 63 -31.07 -36.02 17.14
C ASN A 63 -29.67 -35.38 17.34
N VAL A 64 -28.70 -36.17 17.82
CA VAL A 64 -27.31 -35.74 18.00
C VAL A 64 -26.60 -35.60 16.66
N MET A 65 -25.99 -34.43 16.43
CA MET A 65 -25.06 -34.18 15.32
C MET A 65 -23.69 -34.83 15.59
N ARG A 66 -23.00 -35.34 14.57
CA ARG A 66 -21.66 -35.93 14.76
C ARG A 66 -20.68 -34.84 15.17
N VAL A 67 -19.79 -35.12 16.12
CA VAL A 67 -18.80 -34.14 16.62
C VAL A 67 -17.95 -33.58 15.47
N LYS A 68 -17.49 -34.44 14.55
CA LYS A 68 -16.75 -34.01 13.35
C LYS A 68 -17.57 -33.08 12.44
N GLU A 69 -18.89 -33.26 12.34
CA GLU A 69 -19.76 -32.37 11.54
C GLU A 69 -20.05 -31.05 12.27
N PHE A 70 -20.11 -31.06 13.60
CA PHE A 70 -20.31 -29.87 14.41
C PHE A 70 -19.06 -28.97 14.41
N LEU A 71 -17.87 -29.57 14.44
CA LEU A 71 -16.60 -28.84 14.42
C LEU A 71 -16.20 -28.41 13.00
N ASN A 72 -16.59 -29.17 11.97
CA ASN A 72 -16.28 -28.86 10.58
C ASN A 72 -17.55 -28.51 9.83
N ILE A 73 -18.04 -27.28 10.04
CA ILE A 73 -19.21 -26.78 9.32
C ILE A 73 -18.83 -26.71 7.83
N PRO A 74 -19.55 -27.39 6.92
CA PRO A 74 -19.17 -27.43 5.49
C PRO A 74 -19.21 -26.06 4.81
N GLU A 75 -19.90 -25.08 5.41
CA GLU A 75 -19.95 -23.68 4.97
C GLU A 75 -18.75 -22.85 5.48
N GLU A 76 -17.99 -23.34 6.48
CA GLU A 76 -16.76 -22.72 6.97
C GLU A 76 -15.51 -23.15 6.17
N ASP A 77 -15.58 -24.24 5.39
CA ASP A 77 -14.51 -24.61 4.44
C ASP A 77 -14.45 -23.65 3.23
N ILE A 78 -15.43 -22.76 3.11
CA ILE A 78 -15.44 -21.65 2.13
C ILE A 78 -14.62 -20.48 2.69
N THR A 79 -13.37 -20.76 3.07
CA THR A 79 -12.43 -19.78 3.63
C THR A 79 -11.73 -19.05 2.50
N TYR A 80 -12.48 -18.17 1.83
CA TYR A 80 -11.97 -17.25 0.81
C TYR A 80 -11.37 -17.96 -0.41
N GLU A 81 -11.79 -17.58 -1.62
CA GLU A 81 -10.92 -17.88 -2.76
C GLU A 81 -9.61 -17.13 -2.50
N ILE A 82 -8.52 -17.88 -2.26
CA ILE A 82 -7.19 -17.31 -2.36
C ILE A 82 -7.04 -16.96 -3.83
N PHE A 83 -7.36 -15.70 -4.14
CA PHE A 83 -7.17 -15.15 -5.46
C PHE A 83 -5.68 -15.27 -5.79
N GLU A 84 -5.39 -15.76 -6.99
CA GLU A 84 -4.04 -15.61 -7.53
C GLU A 84 -3.72 -14.11 -7.67
N ASP A 85 -2.43 -13.76 -7.60
CA ASP A 85 -1.98 -12.37 -7.58
C ASP A 85 -2.59 -11.54 -8.74
N ASP A 86 -2.78 -12.16 -9.91
CA ASP A 86 -3.38 -11.54 -11.09
C ASP A 86 -4.86 -11.21 -10.91
N GLN A 87 -5.62 -12.06 -10.22
CA GLN A 87 -7.02 -11.85 -9.89
C GLN A 87 -7.18 -10.75 -8.83
N ILE A 88 -6.29 -10.72 -7.82
CA ILE A 88 -6.23 -9.64 -6.83
C ILE A 88 -5.96 -8.30 -7.51
N ILE A 89 -4.95 -8.26 -8.39
CA ILE A 89 -4.59 -7.04 -9.12
C ILE A 89 -5.75 -6.56 -9.99
N MET A 90 -6.44 -7.46 -10.68
CA MET A 90 -7.54 -7.11 -11.56
C MET A 90 -8.75 -6.57 -10.79
N GLU A 91 -9.09 -7.17 -9.65
CA GLU A 91 -10.19 -6.70 -8.78
C GLU A 91 -9.86 -5.34 -8.17
N LEU A 92 -8.61 -5.12 -7.71
CA LEU A 92 -8.16 -3.82 -7.23
C LEU A 92 -8.23 -2.76 -8.33
N ILE A 93 -7.76 -3.05 -9.55
CA ILE A 93 -7.85 -2.12 -10.68
C ILE A 93 -9.30 -1.72 -10.94
N ASP A 94 -10.25 -2.64 -10.84
CA ASP A 94 -11.66 -2.36 -11.11
C ASP A 94 -12.33 -1.53 -9.98
N ILE A 95 -12.03 -1.85 -8.72
CA ILE A 95 -12.45 -1.06 -7.55
C ILE A 95 -11.92 0.37 -7.66
N PHE A 96 -10.65 0.53 -8.03
CA PHE A 96 -10.02 1.83 -8.14
C PHE A 96 -10.50 2.59 -9.39
N LYS A 97 -10.66 1.96 -10.56
CA LYS A 97 -11.25 2.59 -11.77
C LYS A 97 -12.63 3.18 -11.52
N ASN A 98 -13.50 2.45 -10.81
CA ASN A 98 -14.84 2.93 -10.48
C ASN A 98 -14.84 4.11 -9.49
N SER A 99 -13.74 4.33 -8.76
CA SER A 99 -13.56 5.51 -7.90
C SER A 99 -13.10 6.77 -8.65
N TYR A 100 -12.55 6.61 -9.86
CA TYR A 100 -11.91 7.68 -10.64
C TYR A 100 -12.79 8.29 -11.74
N GLU A 101 -14.02 7.82 -11.95
CA GLU A 101 -14.93 8.46 -12.92
C GLU A 101 -15.34 9.91 -12.56
N ASN A 102 -14.94 10.43 -11.39
CA ASN A 102 -15.19 11.83 -10.99
C ASN A 102 -13.93 12.72 -10.91
N THR A 103 -12.77 12.26 -11.39
CA THR A 103 -11.58 13.11 -11.46
C THR A 103 -10.91 12.97 -12.80
N GLU A 104 -11.31 13.82 -13.73
CA GLU A 104 -10.56 14.07 -14.97
C GLU A 104 -9.10 14.41 -14.61
N ASP A 105 -8.18 13.67 -15.23
CA ASP A 105 -6.78 14.03 -15.47
C ASP A 105 -5.73 13.73 -14.37
N LEU A 106 -5.57 12.45 -13.99
CA LEU A 106 -4.36 11.96 -13.30
C LEU A 106 -3.91 10.60 -13.85
N ASP A 107 -3.60 10.55 -15.14
CA ASP A 107 -2.96 9.36 -15.72
C ASP A 107 -1.50 9.22 -15.24
N LYS A 108 -1.24 8.02 -14.69
CA LYS A 108 0.05 7.37 -14.34
C LYS A 108 0.66 7.67 -12.98
N ILE A 109 0.27 6.85 -11.99
CA ILE A 109 1.16 6.44 -10.91
C ILE A 109 1.51 4.98 -11.18
N ASN A 110 2.76 4.75 -11.59
CA ASN A 110 3.38 3.45 -11.75
C ASN A 110 4.12 3.17 -10.43
N ASP A 111 3.84 2.06 -9.75
CA ASP A 111 4.53 1.58 -8.52
C ASP A 111 5.94 1.04 -8.82
N ASN A 112 6.66 1.72 -9.70
CA ASN A 112 8.11 1.72 -9.65
C ASN A 112 8.47 2.92 -8.78
N ASP A 113 9.49 2.85 -7.93
CA ASP A 113 10.08 4.03 -7.26
C ASP A 113 10.73 5.00 -8.30
N GLU A 114 10.00 5.35 -9.35
CA GLU A 114 10.34 6.38 -10.30
C GLU A 114 9.94 7.69 -9.65
N ILE A 115 10.94 8.38 -9.10
CA ILE A 115 10.88 9.79 -8.71
C ILE A 115 9.93 10.50 -9.68
N VAL A 116 8.72 10.84 -9.23
CA VAL A 116 7.72 11.49 -10.07
C VAL A 116 8.34 12.76 -10.62
N THR A 117 8.77 12.71 -11.89
CA THR A 117 9.45 13.84 -12.50
C THR A 117 8.41 14.93 -12.73
N ILE A 118 8.42 15.95 -11.89
CA ILE A 118 7.50 17.08 -11.99
C ILE A 118 7.70 17.75 -13.35
N SER A 119 6.62 17.84 -14.13
CA SER A 119 6.67 18.51 -15.43
C SER A 119 6.98 19.99 -15.28
N THR A 120 7.61 20.61 -16.29
CA THR A 120 7.90 22.05 -16.25
C THR A 120 6.64 22.91 -16.14
N ASN A 121 5.50 22.41 -16.64
CA ASN A 121 4.22 23.11 -16.54
C ASN A 121 3.71 23.14 -15.09
N ILE A 122 3.73 21.99 -14.41
CA ILE A 122 3.36 21.88 -13.00
C ILE A 122 4.29 22.76 -12.15
N ALA A 123 5.61 22.67 -12.37
CA ALA A 123 6.58 23.48 -11.66
C ALA A 123 6.35 25.00 -11.83
N LEU A 124 5.97 25.47 -13.03
CA LEU A 124 5.65 26.88 -13.26
C LEU A 124 4.36 27.30 -12.55
N LYS A 125 3.29 26.50 -12.62
CA LYS A 125 2.03 26.78 -11.91
C LYS A 125 2.22 26.85 -10.41
N SER A 126 2.95 25.89 -9.83
CA SER A 126 3.27 25.91 -8.40
C SER A 126 4.12 27.12 -8.02
N LEU A 127 5.09 27.50 -8.86
CA LEU A 127 5.91 28.70 -8.63
C LEU A 127 5.06 29.99 -8.67
N GLU A 128 4.06 30.07 -9.54
CA GLU A 128 3.11 31.17 -9.60
C GLU A 128 2.28 31.28 -8.31
N THR A 129 1.83 30.15 -7.75
CA THR A 129 1.16 30.11 -6.45
C THR A 129 2.07 30.66 -5.33
N VAL A 130 3.34 30.25 -5.31
CA VAL A 130 4.31 30.76 -4.31
C VAL A 130 4.57 32.26 -4.50
N ASN A 131 4.68 32.73 -5.75
CA ASN A 131 4.85 34.15 -6.05
C ASN A 131 3.65 34.98 -5.56
N MET A 132 2.43 34.51 -5.79
CA MET A 132 1.21 35.17 -5.32
C MET A 132 1.17 35.26 -3.79
N PHE A 133 1.57 34.19 -3.09
CA PHE A 133 1.67 34.20 -1.63
C PHE A 133 2.69 35.23 -1.14
N LEU A 134 3.89 35.28 -1.71
CA LEU A 134 4.95 36.21 -1.28
C LEU A 134 4.60 37.68 -1.53
N LEU A 135 3.83 37.97 -2.57
CA LEU A 135 3.32 39.32 -2.85
C LEU A 135 2.35 39.83 -1.77
N GLN A 136 1.75 38.92 -0.99
CA GLN A 136 0.85 39.26 0.12
C GLN A 136 1.59 39.45 1.46
N GLN A 137 2.89 39.19 1.51
CA GLN A 137 3.70 39.29 2.73
C GLN A 137 4.61 40.53 2.69
N GLU A 138 4.97 41.04 3.87
CA GLU A 138 5.95 42.13 4.01
C GLU A 138 7.39 41.61 3.90
N ASN A 139 8.32 42.47 3.43
CA ASN A 139 9.76 42.18 3.33
C ASN A 139 10.16 40.99 2.43
N THR A 140 9.48 40.79 1.29
CA THR A 140 9.72 39.64 0.40
C THR A 140 10.51 39.92 -0.88
N GLU A 141 11.05 41.13 -1.03
CA GLU A 141 11.72 41.58 -2.27
C GLU A 141 12.90 40.69 -2.70
N GLU A 142 13.66 40.16 -1.74
CA GLU A 142 14.76 39.23 -2.02
C GLU A 142 14.27 37.88 -2.55
N TYR A 143 13.17 37.37 -1.99
CA TYR A 143 12.56 36.11 -2.41
C TYR A 143 11.89 36.23 -3.78
N ILE A 144 11.25 37.36 -4.08
CA ILE A 144 10.66 37.62 -5.41
C ILE A 144 11.75 37.67 -6.49
N LYS A 145 12.91 38.29 -6.20
CA LYS A 145 14.08 38.25 -7.12
C LYS A 145 14.58 36.83 -7.34
N LEU A 146 14.55 35.99 -6.30
CA LEU A 146 14.97 34.59 -6.41
C LEU A 146 13.96 33.77 -7.23
N ILE A 147 12.66 34.00 -7.07
CA ILE A 147 11.61 33.39 -7.90
C ILE A 147 11.84 33.68 -9.38
N GLY A 148 12.15 34.92 -9.75
CA GLY A 148 12.43 35.25 -11.15
C GLY A 148 13.64 34.48 -11.73
N LYS A 149 14.65 34.18 -10.91
CA LYS A 149 15.79 33.34 -11.33
C LYS A 149 15.37 31.88 -11.53
N ILE A 150 14.53 31.35 -10.63
CA ILE A 150 14.01 29.98 -10.70
C ILE A 150 13.10 29.82 -11.91
N GLU A 151 12.20 30.79 -12.16
CA GLU A 151 11.32 30.80 -13.31
C GLU A 151 12.11 30.75 -14.62
N LYS A 152 13.14 31.61 -14.74
CA LYS A 152 14.03 31.64 -15.91
C LYS A 152 14.74 30.30 -16.13
N PHE A 153 15.16 29.65 -15.06
CA PHE A 153 15.78 28.32 -15.12
C PHE A 153 14.81 27.26 -15.65
N ILE A 154 13.58 27.23 -15.13
CA ILE A 154 12.54 26.27 -15.54
C ILE A 154 12.17 26.49 -17.02
N ARG A 155 11.96 27.74 -17.44
CA ARG A 155 11.65 28.07 -18.85
C ARG A 155 12.78 27.70 -19.81
N LYS A 156 14.04 27.87 -19.40
CA LYS A 156 15.20 27.44 -20.21
C LYS A 156 15.19 25.92 -20.43
N LYS A 157 14.86 25.14 -19.40
CA LYS A 157 14.70 23.68 -19.53
C LYS A 157 13.52 23.31 -20.43
N GLN A 158 12.39 24.01 -20.30
CA GLN A 158 11.22 23.79 -21.15
C GLN A 158 11.54 23.99 -22.64
N VAL A 159 12.19 25.11 -22.98
CA VAL A 159 12.59 25.39 -24.37
C VAL A 159 13.57 24.35 -24.91
N HIS A 160 14.53 23.90 -24.09
CA HIS A 160 15.46 22.85 -24.50
C HIS A 160 14.76 21.51 -24.79
N MET A 161 13.70 21.17 -24.05
CA MET A 161 12.88 19.98 -24.31
C MET A 161 12.00 20.12 -25.57
N MET A 162 11.64 21.34 -25.96
CA MET A 162 10.81 21.60 -27.16
C MET A 162 11.63 21.72 -28.46
N GLN A 163 12.97 21.67 -28.40
CA GLN A 163 13.81 21.72 -29.59
C GLN A 163 13.79 20.36 -30.31
N GLN A 164 13.40 20.38 -31.59
CA GLN A 164 13.37 19.21 -32.45
C GLN A 164 14.77 18.58 -32.55
N THR A 165 14.91 17.33 -32.10
CA THR A 165 16.13 16.54 -32.29
C THR A 165 16.11 15.94 -33.69
N THR A 166 16.80 16.65 -34.58
CA THR A 166 17.27 16.24 -35.91
C THR A 166 16.20 15.97 -36.98
N ILE A 167 16.35 16.68 -38.12
CA ILE A 167 15.46 16.59 -39.28
C ILE A 167 15.41 15.20 -39.92
N ASP A 168 16.44 14.39 -39.67
CA ASP A 168 16.63 13.04 -40.21
C ASP A 168 15.54 12.05 -39.76
N ARG A 169 14.81 12.35 -38.68
CA ARG A 169 13.72 11.52 -38.16
C ARG A 169 12.41 11.68 -38.95
N TYR A 170 12.32 12.66 -39.84
CA TYR A 170 11.12 12.95 -40.63
C TYR A 170 11.13 12.28 -42.02
N PHE A 171 12.29 11.79 -42.46
CA PHE A 171 12.51 11.27 -43.82
C PHE A 171 12.78 9.76 -43.89
N ASN A 172 12.55 9.01 -42.81
CA ASN A 172 12.50 7.55 -42.81
C ASN A 172 11.08 7.05 -42.58
#